data_AF-A0A8T9BHR1-F1
#
_entry.id   AF-A0A8T9BHR1-F1
#
_cell.length_a   1.000
_cell.length_b   1.000
_cell.length_c   1.000
_cell.angle_alpha   90.00
_cell.angle_beta   90.00
_cell.angle_gamma   90.00
#
_symmetry.space_group_name_H-M   'P 1'
#
loop_
_entity.id
_entity.type
_entity.pdbx_description
1 polymer ?
#
loop_
_entity_poly.entity_id
_entity_poly.type
_entity_poly.pdbx_seq_one_letter_code
_entity_poly.pdbx_strand_id
1 'polypeptide(L)'
;MKITFIFILILFIDSVNRVYRVQVELAESNKQQGGAAVLGHERMEVQARKFYSQRNMYLCGFTLFLSLILNRTYTMILDVLRLEEKVKKYEGDPKASGKASEKLANAGDAGEIGRLRKELKDKDRDLETLKKQSEGLSREYGDLSDKYGATQVDATPKKDK
;
A
#
# COMPACT_ATOMS: atom_id res chain seq x y z
N MET A 1 4.74 -7.36 -6.97
CA MET A 1 4.48 -8.08 -5.71
C MET A 1 3.01 -8.09 -5.32
N LYS A 2 2.34 -6.94 -5.10
CA LYS A 2 0.93 -6.93 -4.63
C LYS A 2 -0.05 -7.54 -5.65
N ILE A 3 0.04 -7.17 -6.93
CA ILE A 3 -0.82 -7.71 -8.00
C ILE A 3 -0.57 -9.22 -8.19
N THR A 4 0.69 -9.63 -8.30
CA THR A 4 1.08 -11.04 -8.42
C THR A 4 0.60 -11.88 -7.23
N PHE A 5 0.64 -11.34 -6.02
CA PHE A 5 0.12 -12.00 -4.82
C PHE A 5 -1.38 -12.28 -4.92
N ILE A 6 -2.19 -11.32 -5.39
CA ILE A 6 -3.63 -11.49 -5.57
C ILE A 6 -3.92 -12.60 -6.59
N PHE A 7 -3.19 -12.63 -7.71
CA PHE A 7 -3.34 -13.71 -8.69
C PHE A 7 -2.99 -15.09 -8.10
N ILE A 8 -1.89 -15.19 -7.35
CA ILE A 8 -1.49 -16.45 -6.69
C ILE A 8 -2.54 -16.89 -5.66
N LEU A 9 -3.12 -15.94 -4.90
CA LEU A 9 -4.21 -16.22 -3.96
C LEU A 9 -5.44 -16.80 -4.66
N ILE A 10 -5.87 -16.21 -5.78
CA ILE A 10 -7.01 -16.70 -6.56
C ILE A 10 -6.72 -18.12 -7.09
N LEU A 11 -5.53 -18.35 -7.65
CA LEU A 11 -5.11 -19.67 -8.14
C LEU A 11 -5.04 -20.72 -7.01
N PHE A 12 -4.65 -20.31 -5.82
CA PHE A 12 -4.63 -21.18 -4.65
C PHE A 12 -6.06 -21.59 -4.25
N ILE A 13 -6.99 -20.64 -4.17
CA ILE A 13 -8.40 -20.93 -3.87
C ILE A 13 -9.01 -21.85 -4.94
N ASP A 14 -8.76 -21.58 -6.22
CA ASP A 14 -9.18 -22.46 -7.32
C ASP A 14 -8.62 -23.89 -7.15
N SER A 15 -7.33 -24.01 -6.83
CA SER A 15 -6.67 -25.29 -6.63
C SER A 15 -7.27 -26.07 -5.44
N VAL A 16 -7.62 -25.39 -4.34
CA VAL A 16 -8.31 -25.99 -3.19
C VAL A 16 -9.70 -26.46 -3.58
N ASN A 17 -10.49 -25.62 -4.26
CA ASN A 17 -11.83 -25.97 -4.73
C ASN A 17 -11.81 -27.20 -5.66
N ARG A 18 -10.81 -27.27 -6.53
CA ARG A 18 -10.59 -28.42 -7.42
C ARG A 18 -10.24 -29.69 -6.65
N VAL A 19 -9.31 -29.61 -5.69
CA VAL A 19 -8.94 -30.76 -4.84
C VAL A 19 -10.13 -31.24 -4.03
N TYR A 20 -10.93 -30.35 -3.47
CA TYR A 20 -12.14 -30.69 -2.73
C TYR A 20 -13.14 -31.43 -3.63
N ARG A 21 -13.41 -30.89 -4.82
CA ARG A 21 -14.33 -31.51 -5.78
C ARG A 21 -13.88 -32.92 -6.19
N VAL A 22 -12.60 -33.10 -6.54
CA VAL A 22 -12.04 -34.42 -6.91
C VAL A 22 -12.12 -35.42 -5.75
N GLN A 23 -11.96 -34.96 -4.50
CA GLN A 23 -12.11 -35.82 -3.33
C GLN A 23 -13.56 -36.26 -3.09
N VAL A 24 -14.52 -35.35 -3.28
CA VAL A 24 -15.96 -35.67 -3.17
C VAL A 24 -16.38 -36.64 -4.28
N GLU A 25 -16.03 -36.36 -5.54
CA GLU A 25 -16.29 -37.24 -6.69
C GLU A 25 -15.75 -38.67 -6.43
N LEU A 26 -14.54 -38.80 -5.86
CA LEU A 26 -13.94 -40.10 -5.54
C LEU A 26 -14.64 -40.80 -4.36
N ALA A 27 -15.08 -40.05 -3.34
CA ALA A 27 -15.76 -40.60 -2.18
C ALA A 27 -17.15 -41.15 -2.53
N GLU A 28 -17.88 -40.46 -3.42
CA GLU A 28 -19.16 -40.92 -3.96
C GLU A 28 -18.98 -42.15 -4.86
N SER A 29 -17.97 -42.15 -5.74
CA SER A 29 -17.63 -43.29 -6.60
C SER A 29 -17.29 -44.55 -5.78
N ASN A 30 -16.56 -44.40 -4.67
CA ASN A 30 -16.24 -45.52 -3.78
C ASN A 30 -17.45 -46.03 -2.99
N LYS A 31 -18.46 -45.18 -2.69
CA LYS A 31 -19.70 -45.59 -2.02
C LYS A 31 -20.68 -46.31 -2.96
N GLN A 32 -20.71 -45.95 -4.24
CA GLN A 32 -21.59 -46.57 -5.24
C GLN A 32 -21.04 -47.90 -5.79
N GLN A 33 -19.72 -48.12 -5.82
CA GLN A 33 -19.09 -49.36 -6.31
C GLN A 33 -19.05 -50.50 -5.27
N GLY A 34 -20.17 -50.79 -4.63
CA GLY A 34 -20.33 -51.92 -3.70
C GLY A 34 -20.39 -53.32 -4.34
N GLY A 35 -20.03 -53.55 -5.61
CA GLY A 35 -20.20 -54.92 -6.15
C GLY A 35 -19.88 -55.32 -7.59
N ALA A 36 -19.21 -54.56 -8.46
CA ALA A 36 -19.01 -55.04 -9.84
C ALA A 36 -17.60 -54.79 -10.42
N ALA A 37 -17.02 -55.88 -10.90
CA ALA A 37 -15.68 -56.06 -11.43
C ALA A 37 -15.41 -55.38 -12.78
N VAL A 38 -15.37 -54.04 -12.82
CA VAL A 38 -14.86 -53.23 -13.97
C VAL A 38 -13.65 -52.37 -13.55
N LEU A 39 -12.94 -52.82 -12.50
CA LEU A 39 -12.24 -51.96 -11.53
C LEU A 39 -10.85 -51.40 -11.91
N GLY A 40 -10.28 -51.74 -13.07
CA GLY A 40 -8.86 -51.43 -13.37
C GLY A 40 -8.61 -50.03 -13.91
N HIS A 41 -9.32 -49.64 -14.96
CA HIS A 41 -9.00 -48.43 -15.75
C HIS A 41 -9.55 -47.15 -15.10
N GLU A 42 -10.79 -47.18 -14.61
CA GLU A 42 -11.42 -46.02 -13.95
C GLU A 42 -10.73 -45.68 -12.62
N ARG A 43 -10.30 -46.67 -11.83
CA ARG A 43 -9.58 -46.41 -10.57
C ARG A 43 -8.21 -45.78 -10.80
N MET A 44 -7.53 -46.17 -11.87
CA MET A 44 -6.21 -45.61 -12.20
C MET A 44 -6.32 -44.16 -12.69
N GLU A 45 -7.34 -43.84 -13.49
CA GLU A 45 -7.59 -42.47 -13.95
C GLU A 45 -7.99 -41.53 -12.81
N VAL A 46 -8.86 -41.98 -11.90
CA VAL A 46 -9.29 -41.15 -10.75
C VAL A 46 -8.13 -40.95 -9.76
N GLN A 47 -7.29 -41.96 -9.53
CA GLN A 47 -6.08 -41.81 -8.72
C GLN A 47 -5.09 -40.82 -9.36
N ALA A 48 -4.92 -40.84 -10.68
CA ALA A 48 -4.08 -39.87 -11.38
C ALA A 48 -4.62 -38.43 -11.19
N ARG A 49 -5.92 -38.21 -11.37
CA ARG A 49 -6.57 -36.89 -11.14
C ARG A 49 -6.41 -36.41 -9.69
N LYS A 50 -6.48 -37.30 -8.71
CA LYS A 50 -6.20 -36.99 -7.29
C LYS A 50 -4.75 -36.53 -7.09
N PHE A 51 -3.78 -37.26 -7.65
CA PHE A 51 -2.36 -36.89 -7.55
C PHE A 51 -2.08 -35.52 -8.19
N TYR A 52 -2.63 -35.27 -9.39
CA TYR A 52 -2.45 -33.98 -10.08
C TYR A 52 -3.05 -32.81 -9.31
N SER A 53 -4.28 -32.95 -8.81
CA SER A 53 -4.94 -31.88 -8.05
C SER A 53 -4.20 -31.60 -6.74
N GLN A 54 -3.79 -32.63 -5.99
CA GLN A 54 -3.01 -32.46 -4.76
C GLN A 54 -1.66 -31.79 -5.02
N ARG A 55 -0.90 -32.24 -6.03
CA ARG A 55 0.40 -31.63 -6.39
C ARG A 55 0.25 -30.16 -6.74
N ASN A 56 -0.76 -29.83 -7.55
CA ASN A 56 -0.98 -28.46 -8.00
C ASN A 56 -1.43 -27.55 -6.85
N MET A 57 -2.22 -28.06 -5.89
CA MET A 57 -2.57 -27.33 -4.67
C MET A 57 -1.35 -27.04 -3.80
N TYR A 58 -0.48 -28.04 -3.57
CA TYR A 58 0.74 -27.83 -2.79
C TYR A 58 1.71 -26.89 -3.49
N LEU A 59 1.84 -26.96 -4.83
CA LEU A 59 2.68 -26.04 -5.60
C LEU A 59 2.18 -24.59 -5.47
N CYS A 60 0.88 -24.36 -5.66
CA CYS A 60 0.28 -23.03 -5.48
C CYS A 60 0.40 -22.54 -4.03
N GLY A 61 0.19 -23.44 -3.05
CA GLY A 61 0.33 -23.11 -1.63
C GLY A 61 1.75 -22.72 -1.23
N PHE A 62 2.75 -23.45 -1.74
CA PHE A 62 4.15 -23.10 -1.51
C PHE A 62 4.51 -21.76 -2.16
N THR A 63 4.04 -21.47 -3.37
CA THR A 63 4.26 -20.16 -4.01
C THR A 63 3.64 -19.02 -3.20
N LEU A 64 2.44 -19.23 -2.64
CA LEU A 64 1.79 -18.23 -1.78
C LEU A 64 2.59 -17.99 -0.50
N PHE A 65 3.02 -19.07 0.17
CA PHE A 65 3.84 -19.00 1.37
C PHE A 65 5.19 -18.32 1.11
N LEU A 66 5.87 -18.70 0.03
CA LEU A 66 7.11 -18.09 -0.41
C LEU A 66 6.92 -16.60 -0.71
N SER A 67 5.80 -16.21 -1.34
CA SER A 67 5.51 -14.80 -1.61
C SER A 67 5.36 -13.97 -0.32
N LEU A 68 4.75 -14.54 0.73
CA LEU A 68 4.66 -13.89 2.04
C LEU A 68 6.03 -13.74 2.70
N ILE A 69 6.81 -14.82 2.73
CA ILE A 69 8.18 -14.78 3.28
C ILE A 69 9.00 -13.76 2.52
N LEU A 70 9.00 -13.80 1.19
CA LEU A 70 9.83 -12.92 0.39
C LEU A 70 9.48 -11.44 0.62
N ASN A 71 8.19 -11.12 0.77
CA ASN A 71 7.77 -9.76 1.12
C ASN A 71 8.23 -9.37 2.53
N ARG A 72 8.08 -10.25 3.53
CA ARG A 72 8.53 -10.00 4.90
C ARG A 72 10.05 -9.82 4.98
N THR A 73 10.80 -10.71 4.35
CA THR A 73 12.27 -10.68 4.31
C THR A 73 12.76 -9.47 3.53
N TYR A 74 12.10 -9.10 2.42
CA TYR A 74 12.43 -7.90 1.66
C TYR A 74 12.34 -6.63 2.52
N THR A 75 11.22 -6.43 3.22
CA THR A 75 11.07 -5.28 4.15
C THR A 75 12.08 -5.35 5.28
N MET A 76 12.27 -6.53 5.90
CA MET A 76 13.25 -6.70 6.98
C MET A 76 14.67 -6.34 6.54
N ILE A 77 15.08 -6.73 5.33
CA ILE A 77 16.39 -6.39 4.78
C ILE A 77 16.52 -4.87 4.59
N LEU A 78 15.50 -4.21 4.06
CA LEU A 78 15.50 -2.75 3.93
C LEU A 78 15.63 -2.07 5.29
N ASP A 79 14.96 -2.57 6.32
CA ASP A 79 15.03 -2.02 7.67
C ASP A 79 16.42 -2.23 8.30
N VAL A 80 17.03 -3.40 8.09
CA VAL A 80 18.43 -3.66 8.51
C VAL A 80 19.39 -2.70 7.82
N LEU A 81 19.26 -2.51 6.50
CA LEU A 81 20.12 -1.58 5.75
C LEU A 81 19.95 -0.13 6.25
N ARG A 82 18.71 0.29 6.51
CA ARG A 82 18.43 1.62 7.09
C ARG A 82 19.00 1.77 8.50
N LEU A 83 18.97 0.70 9.29
CA LEU A 83 19.53 0.70 10.64
C LEU A 83 21.05 0.80 10.59
N GLU A 84 21.71 0.03 9.72
CA GLU A 84 23.15 0.12 9.49
C GLU A 84 23.57 1.53 9.06
N GLU A 85 22.78 2.17 8.19
CA GLU A 85 23.05 3.55 7.77
C GLU A 85 22.84 4.58 8.90
N LYS A 86 21.82 4.41 9.75
CA LYS A 86 21.63 5.27 10.93
C LYS A 86 22.82 5.14 11.89
N VAL A 87 23.32 3.93 12.12
CA VAL A 87 24.51 3.69 12.96
C VAL A 87 25.72 4.42 12.39
N LYS A 88 26.01 4.28 11.09
CA LYS A 88 27.12 5.01 10.42
C LYS A 88 26.98 6.53 10.52
N LYS A 89 25.76 7.08 10.45
CA LYS A 89 25.52 8.52 10.68
C LYS A 89 25.86 8.93 12.10
N TYR A 90 25.47 8.14 13.11
CA TYR A 90 25.80 8.42 14.51
C TYR A 90 27.30 8.31 14.80
N GLU A 91 27.99 7.39 14.12
CA GLU A 91 29.45 7.24 14.20
C GLU A 91 30.22 8.33 13.43
N GLY A 92 29.51 9.24 12.74
CA GLY A 92 30.11 10.39 12.06
C GLY A 92 30.74 10.07 10.70
N ASP A 93 30.36 8.97 10.05
CA ASP A 93 30.86 8.62 8.71
C ASP A 93 30.30 9.59 7.65
N PRO A 94 31.14 10.42 6.99
CA PRO A 94 30.69 11.38 5.98
C PRO A 94 30.08 10.72 4.74
N LYS A 95 30.31 9.41 4.51
CA LYS A 95 29.72 8.66 3.40
C LYS A 95 28.27 8.23 3.64
N ALA A 96 27.77 8.34 4.88
CA ALA A 96 26.42 7.93 5.26
C ALA A 96 25.31 8.86 4.70
N SER A 97 25.68 9.97 4.05
CA SER A 97 24.76 10.98 3.49
C SER A 97 24.71 11.00 1.96
N GLY A 98 25.18 9.94 1.30
CA GLY A 98 25.27 9.89 -0.16
C GLY A 98 23.95 9.58 -0.88
N LYS A 99 23.96 9.66 -2.22
CA LYS A 99 22.81 9.29 -3.09
C LYS A 99 22.28 7.87 -2.87
N ALA A 100 23.11 6.96 -2.35
CA ALA A 100 22.69 5.60 -1.97
C ALA A 100 21.76 5.61 -0.74
N SER A 101 22.01 6.50 0.23
CA SER A 101 21.16 6.73 1.40
C SER A 101 19.76 7.19 1.00
N GLU A 102 19.68 8.17 0.09
CA GLU A 102 18.40 8.63 -0.42
C GLU A 102 17.65 7.50 -1.13
N LYS A 103 18.31 6.72 -2.00
CA LYS A 103 17.66 5.60 -2.68
C LYS A 103 17.16 4.54 -1.71
N LEU A 104 17.90 4.25 -0.65
CA LEU A 104 17.52 3.27 0.38
C LEU A 104 16.40 3.79 1.29
N ALA A 105 16.43 5.06 1.68
CA ALA A 105 15.34 5.71 2.39
C ALA A 105 14.05 5.60 1.59
N ASN A 106 14.14 5.80 0.28
CA ASN A 106 13.01 5.72 -0.64
C ASN A 106 12.60 4.29 -1.08
N ALA A 107 13.42 3.27 -0.78
CA ALA A 107 13.17 1.89 -1.22
C ALA A 107 12.03 1.24 -0.40
N GLY A 108 11.13 0.51 -1.07
CA GLY A 108 9.99 -0.15 -0.41
C GLY A 108 8.80 0.76 -0.10
N ASP A 109 8.96 2.08 -0.23
CA ASP A 109 7.93 3.07 0.16
C ASP A 109 7.39 3.90 -1.01
N ALA A 110 7.55 3.41 -2.24
CA ALA A 110 7.16 4.10 -3.47
C ALA A 110 5.68 4.55 -3.51
N GLY A 111 4.80 3.90 -2.73
CA GLY A 111 3.39 4.29 -2.59
C GLY A 111 3.16 5.39 -1.55
N GLU A 112 3.81 5.33 -0.39
CA GLU A 112 3.62 6.32 0.68
C GLU A 112 4.37 7.61 0.38
N ILE A 113 5.54 7.54 -0.26
CA ILE A 113 6.27 8.71 -0.76
C ILE A 113 5.46 9.46 -1.83
N GLY A 114 4.76 8.73 -2.70
CA GLY A 114 3.84 9.34 -3.68
C GLY A 114 2.70 10.08 -2.99
N ARG A 115 2.12 9.49 -1.93
CA ARG A 115 1.06 10.10 -1.11
C ARG A 115 1.58 11.31 -0.34
N LEU A 116 2.70 11.18 0.36
CA LEU A 116 3.33 12.24 1.15
C LEU A 116 3.79 13.40 0.27
N ARG A 117 4.34 13.15 -0.92
CA ARG A 117 4.69 14.21 -1.89
C ARG A 117 3.45 14.95 -2.39
N LYS A 118 2.34 14.24 -2.61
CA LYS A 118 1.06 14.85 -2.99
C LYS A 118 0.52 15.72 -1.85
N GLU A 119 0.52 15.19 -0.63
CA GLU A 119 0.07 15.90 0.57
C GLU A 119 0.92 17.14 0.88
N LEU A 120 2.25 17.05 0.73
CA LEU A 120 3.16 18.19 0.86
C LEU A 120 2.82 19.29 -0.16
N LYS A 121 2.59 18.91 -1.42
CA LYS A 121 2.23 19.84 -2.49
C LYS A 121 0.88 20.51 -2.25
N ASP A 122 -0.11 19.77 -1.73
CA ASP A 122 -1.41 20.33 -1.37
C ASP A 122 -1.27 21.32 -0.20
N LYS A 123 -0.47 20.99 0.82
CA LYS A 123 -0.17 21.89 1.96
C LYS A 123 0.55 23.17 1.54
N ASP A 124 1.50 23.09 0.61
CA ASP A 124 2.20 24.29 0.11
C ASP A 124 1.24 25.23 -0.63
N ARG A 125 0.31 24.69 -1.43
CA ARG A 125 -0.72 25.48 -2.10
C ARG A 125 -1.68 26.14 -1.11
N ASP A 126 -2.06 25.41 -0.05
CA ASP A 126 -2.95 25.94 0.99
C ASP A 126 -2.26 27.09 1.75
N LEU A 127 -0.97 26.95 2.06
CA LEU A 127 -0.16 28.01 2.68
C LEU A 127 -0.06 29.25 1.79
N GLU A 128 0.18 29.08 0.49
CA GLU A 128 0.23 30.20 -0.45
C GLU A 128 -1.13 30.93 -0.53
N THR A 129 -2.22 30.16 -0.52
CA THR A 129 -3.58 30.70 -0.54
C THR A 129 -3.90 31.46 0.74
N LEU A 130 -3.60 30.89 1.90
CA LEU A 130 -3.75 31.54 3.21
C LEU A 130 -2.95 32.84 3.29
N LYS A 131 -1.74 32.85 2.74
CA LYS A 131 -0.91 34.06 2.70
C LYS A 131 -1.57 35.16 1.85
N LYS A 132 -2.06 34.84 0.65
CA LYS A 132 -2.80 35.79 -0.21
C LYS A 132 -4.07 36.30 0.46
N GLN A 133 -4.82 35.42 1.13
CA GLN A 133 -6.03 35.81 1.85
C GLN A 133 -5.72 36.74 3.03
N SER A 134 -4.66 36.46 3.79
CA SER A 134 -4.20 37.30 4.90
C SER A 134 -3.75 38.69 4.43
N GLU A 135 -3.00 38.75 3.32
CA GLU A 135 -2.58 40.01 2.71
C GLU A 135 -3.78 40.82 2.18
N GLY A 136 -4.75 40.15 1.53
CA GLY A 136 -5.99 40.77 1.08
C GLY A 136 -6.84 41.32 2.22
N LEU A 137 -7.01 40.55 3.29
CA LEU A 137 -7.75 40.96 4.48
C LEU A 137 -7.08 42.16 5.18
N SER A 138 -5.76 42.15 5.28
CA SER A 138 -5.00 43.26 5.87
C SER A 138 -5.17 44.56 5.07
N ARG A 139 -5.25 44.46 3.73
CA ARG A 139 -5.54 45.62 2.87
C ARG A 139 -6.96 46.15 3.06
N GLU A 140 -7.97 45.29 3.03
CA GLU A 140 -9.35 45.72 3.23
C GLU A 140 -9.57 46.33 4.62
N TYR A 141 -8.91 45.80 5.65
CA TYR A 141 -8.95 46.37 6.99
C TYR A 141 -8.34 47.77 7.03
N GLY A 142 -7.21 47.98 6.33
CA GLY A 142 -6.61 49.30 6.15
C GLY A 142 -7.56 50.27 5.42
N ASP A 143 -8.09 49.87 4.27
CA ASP A 143 -9.03 50.69 3.48
C ASP A 143 -10.31 51.03 4.26
N LEU A 144 -10.82 50.09 5.06
CA LEU A 144 -11.99 50.30 5.90
C LEU A 144 -11.66 51.25 7.06
N SER A 145 -10.50 51.09 7.71
CA SER A 145 -10.01 52.02 8.74
C SER A 145 -9.89 53.44 8.19
N ASP A 146 -9.32 53.60 6.99
CA ASP A 146 -9.17 54.90 6.34
C ASP A 146 -10.52 55.52 5.98
N LYS A 147 -11.47 54.73 5.46
CA LYS A 147 -12.85 55.18 5.19
C LYS A 147 -13.60 55.58 6.45
N TYR A 148 -13.46 54.80 7.53
CA TYR A 148 -14.09 55.10 8.82
C TYR A 148 -13.50 56.37 9.46
N GLY A 149 -12.17 56.54 9.35
CA GLY A 149 -11.49 57.77 9.74
C GLY A 149 -12.02 58.97 8.95
N ALA A 150 -12.19 58.84 7.64
CA ALA A 150 -12.73 59.91 6.79
C ALA A 150 -14.20 60.27 7.11
N THR A 151 -15.01 59.32 7.60
CA THR A 151 -16.41 59.60 7.99
C THR A 151 -16.54 60.23 9.38
N GLN A 152 -15.55 60.09 10.27
CA GLN A 152 -15.58 60.70 11.61
C GLN A 152 -15.04 62.14 11.68
N VAL A 153 -14.34 62.64 10.65
CA VAL A 153 -13.76 63.99 10.65
C VAL A 153 -14.83 65.10 10.49
N ASP A 154 -16.06 64.77 10.09
CA ASP A 154 -17.11 65.75 9.79
C ASP A 154 -18.11 66.01 10.93
N ALA A 155 -17.90 65.44 12.12
CA ALA A 155 -18.83 65.53 13.25
C ALA A 155 -18.33 66.34 14.47
N THR A 156 -17.27 67.14 14.32
CA THR A 156 -16.84 68.08 15.36
C THR A 156 -16.98 69.51 14.86
N PRO A 157 -17.94 70.32 15.36
CA PRO A 157 -18.11 71.69 14.91
C PRO A 157 -16.86 72.48 15.29
N LYS A 158 -16.18 73.05 14.28
CA LYS A 158 -15.12 74.03 14.50
C LYS A 158 -15.69 75.17 15.36
N LYS A 159 -15.21 75.29 16.59
CA LYS A 159 -15.47 76.46 17.43
C LYS A 159 -14.72 77.64 16.81
N ASP A 160 -15.47 78.53 16.16
CA ASP A 160 -14.99 79.87 15.81
C ASP A 160 -14.96 80.76 17.05
N LYS A 161 -13.82 81.42 17.24
CA LYS A 161 -13.44 82.44 18.23
C LYS A 161 -13.28 82.02 19.70
#